data_AF-A0A3D5Z5W3-F1
#
_entry.id   AF-A0A3D5Z5W3-F1
#
_cell.length_a   1.000
_cell.length_b   1.000
_cell.length_c   1.000
_cell.angle_alpha   90.00
_cell.angle_beta   90.00
_cell.angle_gamma   90.00
#
_symmetry.space_group_name_H-M   'P 1'
#
loop_
_entity.id
_entity.type
_entity.pdbx_description
1 polymer ?
#
loop_
_entity_poly.entity_id
_entity_poly.type
_entity_poly.pdbx_seq_one_letter_code
_entity_poly.pdbx_strand_id
1 'polypeptide(L)'
;NKIAFGQFLENVLKATNEEQIIKEIIRLDDLKIKGLGPAVASILYFLHPTIIPPSNTAIINGFNFLFKDKKKLGSWSEYLKIREVLIDVNKQYKNEFSLDLGAISGLMFEIGTQKLLLGNDEYLSEPERKKLEALIEKRHNKIKEDRQEENLHTEMQYHLIKIGTAFGYDVICAQNDQSRSFNGASFSFHCLPNFPTMNSDKDTINTIKMIDVLWFQKSTNNIIGAFEVEKSTSIYSGILRLTDLAYSIADGDEVLYIIIPDSREKDVRMQLSRPSIKSIKVPINYILFSDLRQNCDALCKFGENHHIMKKIAKSI
;
A
#
# COMPACT_ATOMS: atom_id res chain seq x y z
N ASN A 1 13.77 17.67 -19.99
CA ASN A 1 12.98 16.41 -19.90
C ASN A 1 12.13 16.33 -18.62
N LYS A 2 12.70 16.21 -17.41
CA LYS A 2 11.92 16.10 -16.16
C LYS A 2 11.01 17.31 -15.89
N ILE A 3 11.52 18.53 -16.06
CA ILE A 3 10.74 19.77 -15.91
C ILE A 3 9.59 19.83 -16.92
N ALA A 4 9.85 19.50 -18.19
CA ALA A 4 8.83 19.49 -19.23
C ALA A 4 7.72 18.46 -18.93
N PHE A 5 8.07 17.27 -18.45
CA PHE A 5 7.10 16.27 -18.04
C PHE A 5 6.30 16.69 -16.79
N GLY A 6 6.95 17.30 -15.79
CA GLY A 6 6.26 17.88 -14.64
C GLY A 6 5.28 18.97 -15.02
N GLN A 7 5.68 19.89 -15.92
CA GLN A 7 4.81 20.94 -16.44
C GLN A 7 3.62 20.36 -17.21
N PHE A 8 3.85 19.32 -18.01
CA PHE A 8 2.79 18.60 -18.72
C PHE A 8 1.77 18.00 -17.74
N LEU A 9 2.22 17.31 -16.69
CA LEU A 9 1.32 16.73 -15.68
C LEU A 9 0.53 17.82 -14.93
N GLU A 10 1.17 18.92 -14.55
CA GLU A 10 0.52 20.07 -13.91
C GLU A 10 -0.57 20.68 -14.80
N ASN A 11 -0.28 20.85 -16.09
CA ASN A 11 -1.23 21.41 -17.06
C ASN A 11 -2.41 20.45 -17.30
N VAL A 12 -2.15 19.15 -17.42
CA VAL A 12 -3.20 18.14 -17.55
C VAL A 12 -4.05 18.10 -16.28
N LEU A 13 -3.46 18.12 -15.09
CA LEU A 13 -4.20 18.12 -13.82
C LEU A 13 -5.18 19.31 -13.72
N LYS A 14 -4.80 20.47 -14.25
CA LYS A 14 -5.60 21.70 -14.26
C LYS A 14 -6.57 21.81 -15.44
N ALA A 15 -6.48 20.90 -16.42
CA ALA A 15 -7.34 20.95 -17.59
C ALA A 15 -8.80 20.65 -17.20
N THR A 16 -9.73 21.44 -17.73
CA THR A 16 -11.17 21.30 -17.46
C THR A 16 -11.95 20.75 -18.65
N ASN A 17 -11.28 20.54 -19.79
CA ASN A 17 -11.89 19.98 -20.99
C ASN A 17 -10.90 19.12 -21.79
N GLU A 18 -11.46 18.34 -22.71
CA GLU A 18 -10.73 17.42 -23.58
C GLU A 18 -9.68 18.11 -24.45
N GLU A 19 -10.03 19.23 -25.08
CA GLU A 19 -9.14 19.95 -26.01
C GLU A 19 -7.83 20.38 -25.35
N GLN A 20 -7.89 20.85 -24.10
CA GLN A 20 -6.72 21.21 -23.31
C GLN A 20 -5.79 20.02 -23.08
N ILE A 21 -6.34 18.84 -22.77
CA ILE A 21 -5.56 17.63 -22.53
C ILE A 21 -4.87 17.16 -23.81
N ILE A 22 -5.60 17.11 -24.92
CA ILE A 22 -5.06 16.71 -26.23
C ILE A 22 -3.95 17.66 -26.67
N LYS A 23 -4.12 18.97 -26.48
CA LYS A 23 -3.10 19.97 -26.78
C LYS A 23 -1.81 19.74 -26.00
N GLU A 24 -1.90 19.42 -24.71
CA GLU A 24 -0.72 19.13 -23.89
C GLU A 24 -0.05 17.81 -24.29
N ILE A 25 -0.81 16.79 -24.69
CA ILE A 25 -0.26 15.53 -25.23
C ILE A 25 0.55 15.80 -26.50
N ILE A 26 0.00 16.57 -27.45
CA ILE A 26 0.69 16.93 -28.70
C ILE A 26 1.97 17.71 -28.38
N ARG A 27 1.87 18.71 -27.49
CA ARG A 27 3.03 19.50 -27.03
C ARG A 27 4.13 18.63 -26.42
N LEU A 28 3.76 17.61 -25.64
CA LEU A 28 4.72 16.67 -25.07
C LEU A 28 5.35 15.78 -26.14
N ASP A 29 4.57 15.28 -27.10
CA ASP A 29 5.07 14.44 -28.21
C ASP A 29 6.03 15.21 -29.12
N ASP A 30 5.81 16.51 -29.33
CA ASP A 30 6.69 17.38 -30.13
C ASP A 30 8.09 17.54 -29.53
N LEU A 31 8.24 17.37 -28.21
CA LEU A 31 9.53 17.39 -27.54
C LEU A 31 10.35 16.12 -27.79
N LYS A 32 9.75 15.07 -28.38
CA LYS A 32 10.39 13.79 -28.74
C LYS A 32 11.22 13.18 -27.60
N ILE A 33 10.73 13.28 -26.37
CA ILE A 33 11.42 12.78 -25.18
C ILE A 33 11.31 11.24 -25.13
N LYS A 34 12.44 10.55 -25.20
CA LYS A 34 12.50 9.09 -25.11
C LYS A 34 11.89 8.61 -23.78
N GLY A 35 10.96 7.66 -23.86
CA GLY A 35 10.27 7.06 -22.70
C GLY A 35 8.95 7.74 -22.32
N LEU A 36 8.59 8.88 -22.92
CA LEU A 36 7.32 9.59 -22.66
C LEU A 36 6.31 9.39 -23.81
N GLY A 37 6.13 8.14 -24.21
CA GLY A 37 5.10 7.75 -25.18
C GLY A 37 3.73 7.47 -24.52
N PRO A 38 2.81 6.78 -25.24
CA PRO A 38 1.46 6.45 -24.75
C PRO A 38 1.38 5.67 -23.44
N ALA A 39 2.49 5.10 -22.93
CA ALA A 39 2.51 4.50 -21.60
C ALA A 39 2.11 5.52 -20.51
N VAL A 40 2.36 6.81 -20.74
CA VAL A 40 1.94 7.91 -19.87
C VAL A 40 0.41 8.04 -19.82
N ALA A 41 -0.33 7.58 -20.84
CA ALA A 41 -1.80 7.65 -20.87
C ALA A 41 -2.46 6.96 -19.68
N SER A 42 -1.84 5.94 -19.11
CA SER A 42 -2.34 5.29 -17.89
C SER A 42 -2.32 6.23 -16.68
N ILE A 43 -1.36 7.16 -16.60
CA ILE A 43 -1.36 8.24 -15.59
C ILE A 43 -2.49 9.22 -15.89
N LEU A 44 -2.64 9.62 -17.15
CA LEU A 44 -3.67 10.58 -17.56
C LEU A 44 -5.09 10.04 -17.36
N TYR A 45 -5.30 8.72 -17.49
CA TYR A 45 -6.57 8.06 -17.19
C TYR A 45 -6.98 8.25 -15.73
N PHE A 46 -6.04 8.15 -14.78
CA PHE A 46 -6.35 8.40 -13.37
C PHE A 46 -6.74 9.86 -13.10
N LEU A 47 -6.28 10.80 -13.93
CA LEU A 47 -6.65 12.22 -13.81
C LEU A 47 -7.96 12.53 -14.53
N HIS A 48 -8.20 11.91 -15.70
CA HIS A 48 -9.31 12.20 -16.60
C HIS A 48 -9.94 10.92 -17.18
N PRO A 49 -10.62 10.12 -16.34
CA PRO A 49 -11.05 8.76 -16.70
C PRO A 49 -12.13 8.68 -17.78
N THR A 50 -12.88 9.77 -18.00
CA THR A 50 -13.92 9.87 -19.03
C THR A 50 -13.38 10.40 -20.36
N ILE A 51 -12.12 10.85 -20.39
CA ILE A 51 -11.50 11.48 -21.55
C ILE A 51 -10.36 10.61 -22.08
N ILE A 52 -9.53 10.02 -21.23
CA ILE A 52 -8.31 9.30 -21.64
C ILE A 52 -8.43 7.83 -21.23
N PRO A 53 -8.43 6.86 -22.17
CA PRO A 53 -8.30 5.44 -21.80
C PRO A 53 -6.85 5.08 -21.41
N PRO A 54 -6.63 4.16 -20.46
CA PRO A 54 -5.30 3.64 -20.18
C PRO A 54 -4.72 2.91 -21.39
N SER A 55 -3.39 2.75 -21.41
CA SER A 55 -2.68 2.15 -22.56
C SER A 55 -1.59 1.20 -22.12
N ASN A 56 -1.62 0.00 -22.71
CA ASN A 56 -0.55 -0.99 -22.65
C ASN A 56 -0.66 -1.92 -23.86
N THR A 57 0.30 -2.83 -24.00
CA THR A 57 0.37 -3.77 -25.13
C THR A 57 -0.88 -4.64 -25.27
N ALA A 58 -1.44 -5.13 -24.16
CA ALA A 58 -2.64 -5.97 -24.19
C ALA A 58 -3.87 -5.20 -24.68
N ILE A 59 -4.09 -3.97 -24.20
CA ILE A 59 -5.21 -3.13 -24.67
C ILE A 59 -5.12 -2.91 -26.19
N ILE A 60 -3.92 -2.60 -26.70
CA ILE A 60 -3.72 -2.37 -28.14
C ILE A 60 -3.92 -3.67 -28.95
N ASN A 61 -3.47 -4.80 -28.43
CA ASN A 61 -3.70 -6.10 -29.07
C ASN A 61 -5.20 -6.43 -29.13
N GLY A 62 -5.94 -6.18 -28.05
CA GLY A 62 -7.37 -6.41 -28.02
C GLY A 62 -8.14 -5.48 -28.94
N PHE A 63 -7.73 -4.22 -29.00
CA PHE A 63 -8.25 -3.26 -29.99
C PHE A 63 -8.03 -3.76 -31.41
N ASN A 64 -6.79 -4.10 -31.77
CA ASN A 64 -6.44 -4.58 -33.10
C ASN A 64 -7.23 -5.84 -33.48
N PHE A 65 -7.42 -6.75 -32.52
CA PHE A 65 -8.20 -7.97 -32.72
C PHE A 65 -9.68 -7.67 -32.93
N LEU A 66 -10.32 -6.93 -32.02
CA LEU A 66 -11.75 -6.65 -32.07
C LEU A 66 -12.13 -5.81 -33.31
N PHE A 67 -11.36 -4.78 -33.62
CA PHE A 67 -11.64 -3.85 -34.72
C PHE A 67 -10.96 -4.23 -36.04
N LYS A 68 -10.26 -5.38 -36.09
CA LYS A 68 -9.52 -5.87 -37.27
C LYS A 68 -8.54 -4.81 -37.82
N ASP A 69 -7.83 -4.14 -36.93
CA ASP A 69 -6.85 -3.08 -37.22
C ASP A 69 -5.42 -3.53 -36.90
N LYS A 70 -4.41 -2.73 -37.26
CA LYS A 70 -2.97 -3.00 -37.03
C LYS A 70 -2.25 -1.76 -36.50
N LYS A 71 -2.80 -1.15 -35.46
CA LYS A 71 -2.20 -0.01 -34.74
C LYS A 71 -0.93 -0.44 -34.02
N LYS A 72 0.09 0.42 -34.03
CA LYS A 72 1.39 0.16 -33.41
C LYS A 72 1.50 0.78 -32.02
N LEU A 73 2.23 0.11 -31.12
CA LEU A 73 2.57 0.64 -29.80
C LEU A 73 3.56 1.81 -29.91
N GLY A 74 3.49 2.74 -28.94
CA GLY A 74 4.57 3.69 -28.69
C GLY A 74 4.44 5.06 -29.39
N SER A 75 3.40 5.28 -30.20
CA SER A 75 3.14 6.56 -30.85
C SER A 75 1.88 7.23 -30.29
N TRP A 76 1.99 8.51 -29.91
CA TRP A 76 0.86 9.30 -29.45
C TRP A 76 -0.21 9.49 -30.53
N SER A 77 0.18 9.65 -31.79
CA SER A 77 -0.80 9.80 -32.88
C SER A 77 -1.61 8.52 -33.11
N GLU A 78 -1.00 7.34 -32.99
CA GLU A 78 -1.71 6.07 -33.05
C GLU A 78 -2.60 5.85 -31.83
N TYR A 79 -2.12 6.23 -30.65
CA TYR A 79 -2.91 6.17 -29.41
C TYR A 79 -4.16 7.06 -29.49
N LEU A 80 -4.03 8.30 -29.99
CA LEU A 80 -5.18 9.20 -30.13
C LEU A 80 -6.25 8.63 -31.08
N LYS A 81 -5.85 7.95 -32.16
CA LYS A 81 -6.81 7.25 -33.04
C LYS A 81 -7.54 6.12 -32.33
N ILE A 82 -6.83 5.32 -31.53
CA ILE A 82 -7.43 4.25 -30.72
C ILE A 82 -8.44 4.84 -29.74
N ARG A 83 -8.04 5.92 -29.05
CA ARG A 83 -8.87 6.64 -28.09
C ARG A 83 -10.21 7.07 -28.70
N GLU A 84 -10.20 7.73 -29.87
CA GLU A 84 -11.43 8.18 -30.53
C GLU A 84 -12.41 7.02 -30.72
N VAL A 85 -11.92 5.90 -31.27
CA VAL A 85 -12.75 4.72 -31.51
C VAL A 85 -13.30 4.14 -30.20
N LEU A 86 -12.48 4.06 -29.15
CA LEU A 86 -12.95 3.56 -27.85
C LEU A 86 -14.01 4.48 -27.23
N ILE A 87 -13.86 5.80 -27.33
CA ILE A 87 -14.86 6.76 -26.84
C ILE A 87 -16.18 6.61 -27.59
N ASP A 88 -16.12 6.50 -28.92
CA ASP A 88 -17.32 6.36 -29.74
C ASP A 88 -18.05 5.05 -29.46
N VAL A 89 -17.33 3.95 -29.30
CA VAL A 89 -17.91 2.66 -28.91
C VAL A 89 -18.49 2.73 -27.51
N ASN A 90 -17.80 3.37 -26.56
CA ASN A 90 -18.31 3.53 -25.20
C ASN A 90 -19.63 4.33 -25.18
N LYS A 91 -19.73 5.39 -26.00
CA LYS A 91 -20.96 6.18 -26.19
C LYS A 91 -22.06 5.36 -26.87
N GLN A 92 -21.73 4.55 -27.87
CA GLN A 92 -22.68 3.68 -28.57
C GLN A 92 -23.33 2.67 -27.60
N TYR A 93 -22.54 2.10 -26.69
CA TYR A 93 -22.97 1.12 -25.70
C TYR A 93 -23.11 1.74 -24.29
N LYS A 94 -23.53 3.00 -24.19
CA LYS A 94 -23.64 3.75 -22.92
C LYS A 94 -24.55 3.13 -21.84
N ASN A 95 -25.40 2.17 -22.22
CA ASN A 95 -26.25 1.45 -21.28
C ASN A 95 -25.53 0.23 -20.68
N GLU A 96 -24.47 -0.25 -21.33
CA GLU A 96 -23.66 -1.40 -20.91
C GLU A 96 -22.33 -0.97 -20.30
N PHE A 97 -21.77 0.17 -20.76
CA PHE A 97 -20.54 0.74 -20.23
C PHE A 97 -20.80 2.00 -19.40
N SER A 98 -19.98 2.17 -18.35
CA SER A 98 -19.88 3.42 -17.60
C SER A 98 -19.38 4.58 -18.48
N LEU A 99 -19.63 5.81 -18.04
CA LEU A 99 -18.98 7.00 -18.62
C LEU A 99 -17.45 6.95 -18.50
N ASP A 100 -16.94 6.27 -17.47
CA ASP A 100 -15.54 5.95 -17.27
C ASP A 100 -15.05 4.94 -18.34
N LEU A 101 -13.91 5.24 -18.98
CA LEU A 101 -13.35 4.45 -20.08
C LEU A 101 -12.60 3.18 -19.62
N GLY A 102 -12.55 2.92 -18.32
CA GLY A 102 -11.92 1.76 -17.72
C GLY A 102 -12.59 0.46 -18.10
N ALA A 103 -13.93 0.43 -18.18
CA ALA A 103 -14.67 -0.78 -18.53
C ALA A 103 -14.37 -1.27 -19.96
N ILE A 104 -14.46 -0.36 -20.96
CA ILE A 104 -14.11 -0.68 -22.34
C ILE A 104 -12.61 -1.01 -22.50
N SER A 105 -11.74 -0.32 -21.76
CA SER A 105 -10.31 -0.61 -21.78
C SER A 105 -9.99 -1.97 -21.12
N GLY A 106 -10.74 -2.34 -20.08
CA GLY A 106 -10.69 -3.66 -19.46
C GLY A 106 -11.11 -4.76 -20.42
N LEU A 107 -12.18 -4.55 -21.18
CA LEU A 107 -12.60 -5.47 -22.25
C LEU A 107 -11.48 -5.65 -23.28
N MET A 108 -10.86 -4.56 -23.76
CA MET A 108 -9.73 -4.65 -24.68
C MET A 108 -8.55 -5.40 -24.07
N PHE A 109 -8.23 -5.16 -22.80
CA PHE A 109 -7.16 -5.86 -22.11
C PHE A 109 -7.42 -7.38 -22.04
N GLU A 110 -8.64 -7.78 -21.71
CA GLU A 110 -9.02 -9.19 -21.62
C GLU A 110 -9.02 -9.87 -23.00
N ILE A 111 -9.50 -9.21 -24.05
CA ILE A 111 -9.39 -9.70 -25.43
C ILE A 111 -7.91 -9.85 -25.84
N GLY A 112 -7.09 -8.82 -25.62
CA GLY A 112 -5.71 -8.80 -26.07
C GLY A 112 -4.75 -9.66 -25.24
N THR A 113 -5.17 -10.11 -24.07
CA THR A 113 -4.51 -11.18 -23.30
C THR A 113 -5.06 -12.57 -23.64
N GLN A 114 -5.96 -12.68 -24.63
CA GLN A 114 -6.63 -13.91 -25.07
C GLN A 114 -7.49 -14.57 -23.97
N LYS A 115 -8.04 -13.77 -23.06
CA LYS A 115 -8.92 -14.25 -21.98
C LYS A 115 -10.40 -14.17 -22.33
N LEU A 116 -10.77 -13.34 -23.30
CA LEU A 116 -12.09 -13.30 -23.92
C LEU A 116 -11.98 -13.70 -25.39
N LEU A 117 -12.57 -14.83 -25.75
CA LEU A 117 -12.66 -15.31 -27.13
C LEU A 117 -13.83 -14.61 -27.82
N LEU A 118 -13.56 -13.81 -28.85
CA LEU A 118 -14.60 -13.33 -29.78
C LEU A 118 -14.66 -14.34 -30.93
N GLY A 119 -15.88 -14.82 -31.22
CA GLY A 119 -16.11 -15.98 -32.09
C GLY A 119 -15.37 -15.96 -33.43
N ASN A 120 -14.45 -16.91 -33.57
CA ASN A 120 -14.30 -17.88 -34.67
C ASN A 120 -12.98 -18.67 -34.59
N ASP A 121 -12.12 -18.41 -33.58
CA ASP A 121 -10.94 -19.22 -33.32
C ASP A 121 -11.16 -20.23 -32.18
N GLU A 122 -10.56 -21.40 -32.35
CA GLU A 122 -10.71 -22.64 -31.58
C GLU A 122 -10.82 -22.43 -30.06
N TYR A 123 -11.69 -23.24 -29.46
CA TYR A 123 -11.81 -23.40 -28.01
C TYR A 123 -10.41 -23.48 -27.39
N LEU A 124 -10.13 -22.64 -26.37
CA LEU A 124 -9.04 -22.90 -25.44
C LEU A 124 -9.13 -24.37 -25.05
N SER A 125 -8.04 -25.11 -25.23
CA SER A 125 -8.01 -26.50 -24.81
C SER A 125 -8.34 -26.58 -23.32
N GLU A 126 -9.03 -27.62 -22.86
CA GLU A 126 -9.32 -27.87 -21.43
C GLU A 126 -8.16 -27.51 -20.47
N PRO A 127 -6.88 -27.82 -20.76
CA PRO A 127 -5.77 -27.41 -19.91
C PRO A 127 -5.51 -25.90 -19.87
N GLU A 128 -5.76 -25.16 -20.95
CA GLU A 128 -5.57 -23.70 -20.99
C GLU A 128 -6.68 -22.97 -20.25
N ARG A 129 -7.93 -23.46 -20.32
CA ARG A 129 -9.06 -22.96 -19.50
C ARG A 129 -8.78 -23.12 -18.01
N LYS A 130 -8.37 -24.32 -17.59
CA LYS A 130 -8.01 -24.59 -16.19
C LYS A 130 -6.87 -23.71 -15.70
N LYS A 131 -5.89 -23.43 -16.56
CA LYS A 131 -4.78 -22.54 -16.23
C LYS A 131 -5.23 -21.09 -16.04
N LEU A 132 -6.17 -20.62 -16.88
CA LEU A 132 -6.72 -19.27 -16.78
C LEU A 132 -7.62 -19.10 -15.55
N GLU A 133 -8.49 -20.07 -15.28
CA GLU A 133 -9.32 -20.12 -14.07
C GLU A 133 -8.46 -20.09 -12.80
N ALA A 134 -7.41 -20.91 -12.75
CA ALA A 134 -6.46 -20.91 -11.63
C ALA A 134 -5.74 -19.58 -11.44
N LEU A 135 -5.44 -18.84 -12.52
CA LEU A 135 -4.81 -17.52 -12.44
C LEU A 135 -5.77 -16.44 -11.93
N ILE A 136 -7.04 -16.48 -12.36
CA ILE A 136 -8.09 -15.58 -11.88
C ILE A 136 -8.36 -15.84 -10.40
N GLU A 137 -8.52 -17.10 -10.02
CA GLU A 137 -8.70 -17.53 -8.64
C GLU A 137 -7.51 -17.11 -7.76
N LYS A 138 -6.27 -17.30 -8.24
CA LYS A 138 -5.06 -16.84 -7.53
C LYS A 138 -5.04 -15.33 -7.34
N ARG A 139 -5.46 -14.53 -8.34
CA ARG A 139 -5.50 -13.06 -8.23
C ARG A 139 -6.58 -12.59 -7.26
N HIS A 140 -7.78 -13.20 -7.30
CA HIS A 140 -8.85 -12.91 -6.36
C HIS A 140 -8.48 -13.30 -4.92
N ASN A 141 -7.86 -14.47 -4.72
CA ASN A 141 -7.39 -14.91 -3.41
C ASN A 141 -6.32 -13.97 -2.87
N LYS A 142 -5.37 -13.53 -3.70
CA LYS A 142 -4.36 -12.54 -3.30
C LYS A 142 -4.97 -11.21 -2.83
N ILE A 143 -5.97 -10.68 -3.53
CA ILE A 143 -6.64 -9.43 -3.11
C ILE A 143 -7.39 -9.62 -1.78
N LYS A 144 -8.03 -10.79 -1.58
CA LYS A 144 -8.70 -11.11 -0.31
C LYS A 144 -7.70 -11.27 0.83
N GLU A 145 -6.59 -11.95 0.59
CA GLU A 145 -5.48 -12.10 1.53
C GLU A 145 -4.96 -10.71 1.92
N ASP A 146 -4.56 -9.87 0.96
CA ASP A 146 -4.03 -8.51 1.18
C ASP A 146 -4.98 -7.62 1.99
N ARG A 147 -6.30 -7.83 1.89
CA ARG A 147 -7.32 -7.12 2.70
C ARG A 147 -7.45 -7.70 4.11
N GLN A 148 -7.34 -9.02 4.28
CA GLN A 148 -7.33 -9.68 5.59
C GLN A 148 -6.03 -9.40 6.36
N GLU A 149 -4.87 -9.63 5.73
CA GLU A 149 -3.97 -8.52 5.39
C GLU A 149 -3.91 -7.31 6.33
N GLU A 150 -4.27 -6.19 5.73
CA GLU A 150 -4.36 -4.87 6.31
C GLU A 150 -5.28 -4.79 7.55
N ASN A 151 -6.35 -5.59 7.58
CA ASN A 151 -7.27 -5.62 8.71
C ASN A 151 -6.59 -6.14 9.98
N LEU A 152 -5.81 -7.23 9.89
CA LEU A 152 -5.08 -7.78 11.04
C LEU A 152 -3.99 -6.82 11.56
N HIS A 153 -3.31 -6.09 10.66
CA HIS A 153 -2.33 -5.08 11.07
C HIS A 153 -3.02 -3.97 11.88
N THR A 154 -4.13 -3.45 11.34
CA THR A 154 -4.93 -2.40 11.98
C THR A 154 -5.50 -2.87 13.32
N GLU A 155 -5.94 -4.12 13.42
CA GLU A 155 -6.41 -4.71 14.68
C GLU A 155 -5.32 -4.71 15.77
N MET A 156 -4.10 -5.16 15.43
CA MET A 156 -3.01 -5.21 16.41
C MET A 156 -2.60 -3.81 16.87
N GLN A 157 -2.50 -2.85 15.94
CA GLN A 157 -2.26 -1.45 16.29
C GLN A 157 -3.35 -0.91 17.24
N TYR A 158 -4.62 -1.21 16.95
CA TYR A 158 -5.72 -0.81 17.82
C TYR A 158 -5.58 -1.37 19.24
N HIS A 159 -5.23 -2.65 19.39
CA HIS A 159 -5.02 -3.25 20.71
C HIS A 159 -3.89 -2.56 21.49
N LEU A 160 -2.77 -2.26 20.84
CA LEU A 160 -1.68 -1.52 21.47
C LEU A 160 -2.09 -0.10 21.86
N ILE A 161 -2.86 0.58 21.01
CA ILE A 161 -3.38 1.92 21.30
C ILE A 161 -4.31 1.89 22.50
N LYS A 162 -5.22 0.92 22.52
CA LYS A 162 -6.18 0.71 23.61
C LYS A 162 -5.46 0.45 24.94
N ILE A 163 -4.44 -0.42 24.94
CA ILE A 163 -3.66 -0.75 26.14
C ILE A 163 -2.89 0.49 26.64
N GLY A 164 -2.16 1.18 25.75
CA GLY A 164 -1.40 2.38 26.14
C GLY A 164 -2.30 3.49 26.70
N THR A 165 -3.47 3.69 26.07
CA THR A 165 -4.48 4.64 26.54
C THR A 165 -5.04 4.25 27.92
N ALA A 166 -5.28 2.95 28.16
CA ALA A 166 -5.78 2.45 29.45
C ALA A 166 -4.78 2.69 30.60
N PHE A 167 -3.47 2.65 30.30
CA PHE A 167 -2.42 2.98 31.27
C PHE A 167 -2.19 4.49 31.44
N GLY A 168 -2.95 5.33 30.73
CA GLY A 168 -2.86 6.78 30.83
C GLY A 168 -1.67 7.38 30.07
N TYR A 169 -1.06 6.63 29.14
CA TYR A 169 0.04 7.12 28.32
C TYR A 169 -0.45 7.98 27.16
N ASP A 170 0.44 8.82 26.64
CA ASP A 170 0.21 9.50 25.39
C ASP A 170 0.67 8.60 24.25
N VAL A 171 -0.28 8.08 23.47
CA VAL A 171 -0.01 7.12 22.41
C VAL A 171 0.08 7.83 21.07
N ILE A 172 0.97 7.40 20.18
CA ILE A 172 0.94 7.81 18.77
C ILE A 172 1.10 6.58 17.88
N CYS A 173 0.47 6.61 16.72
CA CYS A 173 0.70 5.63 15.66
C CYS A 173 1.45 6.26 14.49
N ALA A 174 2.05 5.42 13.65
CA ALA A 174 2.74 5.86 12.44
C ALA A 174 1.86 6.81 11.60
N GLN A 175 2.49 7.82 11.00
CA GLN A 175 1.77 8.91 10.32
C GLN A 175 0.82 8.42 9.21
N ASN A 176 1.20 7.36 8.50
CA ASN A 176 0.39 6.78 7.42
C ASN A 176 -0.88 6.09 7.93
N ASP A 177 -0.96 5.79 9.23
CA ASP A 177 -2.01 4.96 9.83
C ASP A 177 -2.95 5.77 10.75
N GLN A 178 -2.67 7.06 10.97
CA GLN A 178 -3.49 7.92 11.84
C GLN A 178 -4.96 8.04 11.43
N SER A 179 -5.25 7.92 10.12
CA SER A 179 -6.62 7.97 9.57
C SER A 179 -7.38 6.64 9.68
N ARG A 180 -6.71 5.56 10.13
CA ARG A 180 -7.34 4.24 10.24
C ARG A 180 -8.33 4.17 11.41
N SER A 181 -9.19 3.15 11.34
CA SER A 181 -10.14 2.82 12.40
C SER A 181 -10.32 1.32 12.48
N PHE A 182 -10.64 0.82 13.67
CA PHE A 182 -10.97 -0.57 13.91
C PHE A 182 -12.23 -0.67 14.77
N ASN A 183 -13.21 -1.48 14.33
CA ASN A 183 -14.51 -1.64 14.99
C ASN A 183 -15.21 -0.31 15.36
N GLY A 184 -15.08 0.71 14.49
CA GLY A 184 -15.67 2.04 14.70
C GLY A 184 -14.86 2.97 15.61
N ALA A 185 -13.76 2.52 16.21
CA ALA A 185 -12.84 3.36 16.97
C ALA A 185 -11.74 3.91 16.04
N SER A 186 -11.71 5.23 15.84
CA SER A 186 -10.68 5.90 15.05
C SER A 186 -9.40 6.08 15.86
N PHE A 187 -8.24 5.84 15.25
CA PHE A 187 -6.95 6.02 15.92
C PHE A 187 -6.72 7.47 16.32
N SER A 188 -7.12 8.41 15.45
CA SER A 188 -7.05 9.86 15.72
C SER A 188 -7.72 10.32 17.02
N PHE A 189 -8.70 9.56 17.55
CA PHE A 189 -9.36 9.89 18.81
C PHE A 189 -8.56 9.47 20.05
N HIS A 190 -7.73 8.44 19.91
CA HIS A 190 -6.95 7.86 21.01
C HIS A 190 -5.45 8.19 20.94
N CYS A 191 -4.98 8.64 19.78
CA CYS A 191 -3.59 9.00 19.53
C CYS A 191 -3.36 10.52 19.57
N LEU A 192 -2.15 10.91 19.92
CA LEU A 192 -1.67 12.28 19.76
C LEU A 192 -1.76 12.71 18.29
N PRO A 193 -2.23 13.94 18.00
CA PRO A 193 -2.32 14.45 16.64
C PRO A 193 -0.96 14.80 16.04
N ASN A 194 0.02 15.13 16.88
CA ASN A 194 1.35 15.53 16.47
C ASN A 194 2.41 14.76 17.25
N PHE A 195 3.48 14.38 16.57
CA PHE A 195 4.62 13.72 17.16
C PHE A 195 5.35 14.67 18.13
N PRO A 196 5.61 14.27 19.40
CA PRO A 196 6.32 15.11 20.37
C PRO A 196 7.69 15.58 19.88
N THR A 197 8.13 16.76 20.31
CA THR A 197 9.44 17.29 19.88
C THR A 197 10.55 16.53 20.59
N MET A 198 11.50 15.98 19.83
CA MET A 198 12.60 15.18 20.39
C MET A 198 13.97 15.78 20.08
N ASN A 199 14.91 15.59 21.00
CA ASN A 199 16.28 16.09 20.89
C ASN A 199 17.18 15.09 20.16
N SER A 200 16.92 14.90 18.86
CA SER A 200 17.74 14.06 17.97
C SER A 200 17.82 14.68 16.58
N ASP A 201 18.69 14.17 15.71
CA ASP A 201 18.75 14.65 14.34
C ASP A 201 17.48 14.28 13.55
N LYS A 202 17.26 14.98 12.43
CA LYS A 202 16.02 14.84 11.65
C LYS A 202 15.85 13.45 11.06
N ASP A 203 16.94 12.78 10.66
CA ASP A 203 16.87 11.49 9.99
C ASP A 203 16.49 10.41 11.01
N THR A 204 17.10 10.44 12.20
CA THR A 204 16.72 9.61 13.34
C THR A 204 15.25 9.78 13.72
N ILE A 205 14.77 11.03 13.83
CA ILE A 205 13.36 11.32 14.14
C ILE A 205 12.43 10.75 13.05
N ASN A 206 12.80 10.87 11.78
CA ASN A 206 12.01 10.33 10.68
C ASN A 206 11.95 8.80 10.73
N THR A 207 13.04 8.12 11.10
CA THR A 207 13.06 6.67 11.31
C THR A 207 12.16 6.24 12.46
N ILE A 208 12.22 6.94 13.59
CA ILE A 208 11.38 6.66 14.77
C ILE A 208 9.90 6.88 14.45
N LYS A 209 9.56 7.90 13.65
CA LYS A 209 8.18 8.16 13.18
C LYS A 209 7.60 7.04 12.30
N MET A 210 8.45 6.16 11.76
CA MET A 210 8.01 4.99 11.01
C MET A 210 7.66 3.80 11.91
N ILE A 211 7.88 3.87 13.23
CA ILE A 211 7.47 2.81 14.16
C ILE A 211 5.94 2.85 14.28
N ASP A 212 5.31 1.68 14.20
CA ASP A 212 3.86 1.57 14.09
C ASP A 212 3.10 2.16 15.26
N VAL A 213 3.53 1.90 16.50
CA VAL A 213 2.95 2.48 17.71
C VAL A 213 4.04 2.83 18.72
N LEU A 214 3.97 4.03 19.28
CA LEU A 214 4.81 4.49 20.38
C LEU A 214 3.95 4.92 21.57
N TRP A 215 4.41 4.60 22.77
CA TRP A 215 3.85 5.08 24.02
C TRP A 215 4.82 6.07 24.66
N PHE A 216 4.30 7.25 24.98
CA PHE A 216 5.00 8.26 25.73
C PHE A 216 4.46 8.30 27.16
N GLN A 217 5.36 8.51 28.12
CA GLN A 217 4.93 8.84 29.47
C GLN A 217 4.06 10.10 29.44
N LYS A 218 3.00 10.11 30.25
CA LYS A 218 1.95 11.12 30.17
C LYS A 218 2.51 12.54 30.25
N SER A 219 2.19 13.36 29.24
CA SER A 219 2.59 14.76 29.13
C SER A 219 4.09 15.00 29.13
N THR A 220 4.87 14.01 28.69
CA THR A 220 6.30 14.14 28.46
C THR A 220 6.66 13.69 27.04
N ASN A 221 7.92 13.90 26.67
CA ASN A 221 8.47 13.40 25.40
C ASN A 221 9.27 12.11 25.62
N ASN A 222 9.15 11.49 26.81
CA ASN A 222 9.84 10.25 27.13
C ASN A 222 9.09 9.07 26.54
N ILE A 223 9.75 8.30 25.69
CA ILE A 223 9.19 7.06 25.16
C ILE A 223 9.36 5.99 26.22
N ILE A 224 8.33 5.19 26.47
CA ILE A 224 8.35 4.07 27.42
C ILE A 224 8.03 2.74 26.74
N GLY A 225 7.51 2.78 25.52
CA GLY A 225 7.17 1.60 24.76
C GLY A 225 7.17 1.86 23.26
N ALA A 226 7.74 0.94 22.50
CA ALA A 226 7.74 0.98 21.05
C ALA A 226 7.40 -0.39 20.48
N PHE A 227 6.51 -0.38 19.48
CA PHE A 227 5.89 -1.59 18.96
C PHE A 227 5.89 -1.55 17.44
N GLU A 228 6.47 -2.59 16.85
CA GLU A 228 6.45 -2.80 15.40
C GLU A 228 5.55 -3.99 15.07
N VAL A 229 4.52 -3.77 14.25
CA VAL A 229 3.54 -4.79 13.84
C VAL A 229 3.97 -5.39 12.51
N GLU A 230 4.89 -6.34 12.58
CA GLU A 230 5.46 -6.97 11.39
C GLU A 230 4.55 -8.10 10.88
N LYS A 231 3.88 -7.87 9.75
CA LYS A 231 2.98 -8.87 9.14
C LYS A 231 3.62 -9.61 7.97
N SER A 232 3.73 -8.96 6.82
CA SER A 232 4.35 -9.49 5.59
C SER A 232 5.58 -8.68 5.18
N THR A 233 5.84 -7.57 5.88
CA THR A 233 7.04 -6.75 5.82
C THR A 233 8.23 -7.42 6.52
N SER A 234 9.41 -6.81 6.35
CA SER A 234 10.68 -7.32 6.82
C SER A 234 10.83 -7.12 8.33
N ILE A 235 10.74 -8.21 9.09
CA ILE A 235 11.06 -8.26 10.54
C ILE A 235 12.40 -7.59 10.83
N TYR A 236 13.38 -7.77 9.95
CA TYR A 236 14.70 -7.17 10.10
C TYR A 236 14.66 -5.64 10.11
N SER A 237 13.81 -5.03 9.28
CA SER A 237 13.64 -3.58 9.24
C SER A 237 12.95 -3.05 10.50
N GLY A 238 11.98 -3.79 11.05
CA GLY A 238 11.40 -3.51 12.37
C GLY A 238 12.44 -3.54 13.49
N ILE A 239 13.28 -4.58 13.54
CA ILE A 239 14.38 -4.70 14.52
C ILE A 239 15.29 -3.47 14.46
N LEU A 240 15.69 -3.05 13.25
CA LEU A 240 16.59 -1.90 13.08
C LEU A 240 15.93 -0.60 13.55
N ARG A 241 14.66 -0.34 13.22
CA ARG A 241 13.96 0.86 13.69
C ARG A 241 13.88 0.95 15.22
N LEU A 242 13.57 -0.18 15.87
CA LEU A 242 13.57 -0.26 17.35
C LEU A 242 14.97 -0.08 17.93
N THR A 243 16.00 -0.57 17.24
CA THR A 243 17.41 -0.40 17.63
C THR A 243 17.85 1.06 17.52
N ASP A 244 17.49 1.74 16.43
CA ASP A 244 17.81 3.16 16.21
C ASP A 244 17.18 4.04 17.28
N LEU A 245 15.93 3.75 17.65
CA LEU A 245 15.26 4.38 18.79
C LEU A 245 16.05 4.17 20.10
N ALA A 246 16.40 2.93 20.40
CA ALA A 246 17.08 2.55 21.64
C ALA A 246 18.47 3.18 21.79
N TYR A 247 19.20 3.42 20.70
CA TYR A 247 20.49 4.10 20.78
C TYR A 247 20.40 5.62 20.81
N SER A 248 19.28 6.18 20.37
CA SER A 248 19.17 7.62 20.13
C SER A 248 18.49 8.36 21.28
N ILE A 249 17.48 7.77 21.90
CA ILE A 249 16.56 8.49 22.81
C ILE A 249 16.29 7.73 24.11
N ALA A 250 16.59 6.43 24.15
CA ALA A 250 16.20 5.60 25.28
C ALA A 250 17.01 5.89 26.55
N ASP A 251 16.31 5.99 27.68
CA ASP A 251 16.85 6.09 29.04
C ASP A 251 17.05 4.70 29.70
N GLY A 252 16.52 3.64 29.09
CA GLY A 252 16.74 2.23 29.44
C GLY A 252 15.57 1.56 30.15
N ASP A 253 14.47 2.26 30.45
CA ASP A 253 13.26 1.68 31.04
C ASP A 253 12.24 1.20 29.97
N GLU A 254 12.52 1.42 28.69
CA GLU A 254 11.58 1.18 27.62
C GLU A 254 11.38 -0.29 27.28
N VAL A 255 10.17 -0.60 26.85
CA VAL A 255 9.86 -1.91 26.28
C VAL A 255 9.79 -1.85 24.75
N LEU A 256 10.54 -2.74 24.10
CA LEU A 256 10.65 -2.80 22.65
C LEU A 256 10.12 -4.15 22.18
N TYR A 257 9.04 -4.13 21.39
CA TYR A 257 8.36 -5.34 20.96
C TYR A 257 8.12 -5.39 19.45
N ILE A 258 8.30 -6.58 18.91
CA ILE A 258 7.80 -6.94 17.58
C ILE A 258 6.53 -7.75 17.76
N ILE A 259 5.42 -7.25 17.23
CA ILE A 259 4.14 -7.93 17.23
C ILE A 259 4.03 -8.69 15.92
N ILE A 260 3.85 -10.02 15.98
CA ILE A 260 3.97 -10.87 14.78
C ILE A 260 2.88 -11.94 14.71
N PRO A 261 2.42 -12.34 13.51
CA PRO A 261 1.53 -13.50 13.37
C PRO A 261 2.18 -14.77 13.91
N ASP A 262 1.37 -15.63 14.53
CA ASP A 262 1.77 -16.94 15.06
C ASP A 262 2.57 -17.78 14.05
N SER A 263 2.16 -17.75 12.79
CA SER A 263 2.81 -18.49 11.69
C SER A 263 4.25 -18.05 11.43
N ARG A 264 4.63 -16.83 11.83
CA ARG A 264 5.96 -16.24 11.63
C ARG A 264 6.82 -16.25 12.88
N GLU A 265 6.41 -16.94 13.95
CA GLU A 265 7.21 -17.05 15.17
C GLU A 265 8.61 -17.62 14.90
N LYS A 266 8.73 -18.62 14.02
CA LYS A 266 10.03 -19.18 13.62
C LYS A 266 10.92 -18.14 12.94
N ASP A 267 10.34 -17.26 12.12
CA ASP A 267 11.08 -16.23 11.38
C ASP A 267 11.65 -15.17 12.32
N VAL A 268 10.84 -14.64 13.26
CA VAL A 268 11.34 -13.66 14.24
C VAL A 268 12.39 -14.27 15.14
N ARG A 269 12.20 -15.53 15.54
CA ARG A 269 13.19 -16.25 16.33
C ARG A 269 14.51 -16.39 15.61
N MET A 270 14.47 -16.72 14.32
CA MET A 270 15.65 -16.80 13.48
C MET A 270 16.34 -15.44 13.34
N GLN A 271 15.60 -14.36 13.09
CA GLN A 271 16.18 -13.01 12.91
C GLN A 271 16.83 -12.47 14.19
N LEU A 272 16.14 -12.53 15.32
CA LEU A 272 16.66 -12.10 16.61
C LEU A 272 17.83 -12.99 17.09
N SER A 273 17.91 -14.25 16.61
CA SER A 273 19.04 -15.13 16.90
C SER A 273 20.32 -14.82 16.11
N ARG A 274 20.26 -13.96 15.10
CA ARG A 274 21.42 -13.67 14.24
C ARG A 274 22.53 -13.00 15.06
N PRO A 275 23.80 -13.37 14.87
CA PRO A 275 24.91 -12.77 15.61
C PRO A 275 24.95 -11.25 15.56
N SER A 276 24.66 -10.66 14.40
CA SER A 276 24.60 -9.19 14.21
C SER A 276 23.50 -8.51 15.01
N ILE A 277 22.40 -9.22 15.32
CA ILE A 277 21.31 -8.72 16.15
C ILE A 277 21.61 -9.00 17.63
N LYS A 278 22.12 -10.19 17.97
CA LYS A 278 22.54 -10.52 19.34
C LYS A 278 23.67 -9.62 19.87
N SER A 279 24.52 -9.09 19.00
CA SER A 279 25.54 -8.12 19.39
C SER A 279 24.96 -6.76 19.80
N ILE A 280 23.72 -6.47 19.41
CA ILE A 280 22.99 -5.27 19.82
C ILE A 280 22.57 -5.48 21.29
N LYS A 281 23.03 -4.62 22.19
CA LYS A 281 22.73 -4.70 23.63
C LYS A 281 21.36 -4.10 23.98
N VAL A 282 20.37 -4.29 23.10
CA VAL A 282 19.03 -3.75 23.23
C VAL A 282 18.05 -4.93 23.32
N PRO A 283 17.33 -5.10 24.45
CA PRO A 283 16.42 -6.23 24.62
C PRO A 283 15.14 -6.03 23.82
N ILE A 284 15.11 -6.55 22.59
CA ILE A 284 13.91 -6.60 21.75
C ILE A 284 13.25 -7.95 21.94
N ASN A 285 12.00 -7.93 22.42
CA ASN A 285 11.17 -9.11 22.59
C ASN A 285 10.10 -9.17 21.49
N TYR A 286 9.34 -10.26 21.42
CA TYR A 286 8.22 -10.36 20.49
C TYR A 286 6.94 -10.86 21.17
N ILE A 287 5.79 -10.50 20.62
CA ILE A 287 4.46 -10.91 21.09
C ILE A 287 3.69 -11.47 19.89
N LEU A 288 3.00 -12.59 20.07
CA LEU A 288 2.17 -13.14 18.99
C LEU A 288 0.84 -12.41 18.87
N PHE A 289 0.29 -12.37 17.66
CA PHE A 289 -1.03 -11.77 17.40
C PHE A 289 -2.12 -12.41 18.28
N SER A 290 -2.10 -13.75 18.39
CA SER A 290 -3.03 -14.48 19.26
C SER A 290 -2.93 -14.05 20.73
N ASP A 291 -1.70 -13.96 21.26
CA ASP A 291 -1.42 -13.58 22.65
C ASP A 291 -1.90 -12.14 22.91
N LEU A 292 -1.60 -11.19 22.03
CA LEU A 292 -2.04 -9.80 22.18
C LEU A 292 -3.57 -9.69 22.11
N ARG A 293 -4.20 -10.34 21.13
CA ARG A 293 -5.65 -10.32 20.94
C ARG A 293 -6.39 -10.90 22.15
N GLN A 294 -5.97 -12.07 22.62
CA GLN A 294 -6.63 -12.76 23.72
C GLN A 294 -6.51 -11.99 25.04
N ASN A 295 -5.39 -11.30 25.25
CA ASN A 295 -5.08 -10.67 26.53
C ASN A 295 -5.34 -9.16 26.56
N CYS A 296 -5.70 -8.50 25.44
CA CYS A 296 -5.85 -7.05 25.36
C CYS A 296 -6.75 -6.47 26.47
N ASP A 297 -7.96 -7.01 26.67
CA ASP A 297 -8.90 -6.53 27.69
C ASP A 297 -8.39 -6.78 29.12
N ALA A 298 -7.74 -7.93 29.35
CA ALA A 298 -7.17 -8.25 30.65
C ALA A 298 -6.00 -7.31 30.98
N LEU A 299 -5.14 -7.00 30.01
CA LEU A 299 -4.05 -6.04 30.16
C LEU A 299 -4.59 -4.65 30.47
N CYS A 300 -5.63 -4.18 29.76
CA CYS A 300 -6.26 -2.90 30.03
C CYS A 300 -6.86 -2.81 31.44
N LYS A 301 -7.38 -3.92 31.96
CA LYS A 301 -8.10 -3.96 33.24
C LYS A 301 -7.18 -4.15 34.45
N PHE A 302 -6.14 -4.96 34.31
CA PHE A 302 -5.30 -5.41 35.42
C PHE A 302 -3.83 -4.97 35.31
N GLY A 303 -3.42 -4.39 34.19
CA GLY A 303 -2.08 -3.86 34.02
C GLY A 303 -1.91 -2.54 34.77
N GLU A 304 -0.75 -2.38 35.41
CA GLU A 304 -0.41 -1.15 36.15
C GLU A 304 0.47 -0.22 35.31
N ASN A 305 1.38 -0.79 34.51
CA ASN A 305 2.32 -0.05 33.66
C ASN A 305 2.77 -0.90 32.47
N HIS A 306 3.66 -0.34 31.64
CA HIS A 306 4.08 -0.93 30.37
C HIS A 306 4.85 -2.26 30.52
N HIS A 307 5.44 -2.54 31.69
CA HIS A 307 6.13 -3.82 31.93
C HIS A 307 5.18 -5.03 31.98
N ILE A 308 3.87 -4.84 32.17
CA ILE A 308 2.89 -5.93 32.14
C ILE A 308 2.91 -6.68 30.79
N MET A 309 3.29 -5.99 29.71
CA MET A 309 3.45 -6.58 28.38
C MET A 309 4.44 -7.75 28.37
N LYS A 310 5.42 -7.75 29.29
CA LYS A 310 6.39 -8.86 29.45
C LYS A 310 5.71 -10.19 29.79
N LYS A 311 4.51 -10.19 30.38
CA LYS A 311 3.76 -11.41 30.72
C LYS A 311 3.29 -12.19 29.49
N ILE A 312 3.10 -11.49 28.36
CA ILE A 312 2.68 -12.10 27.09
C ILE A 312 3.79 -12.05 26.03
N ALA A 313 4.97 -11.53 26.38
CA ALA A 313 6.10 -11.44 25.49
C ALA A 313 7.03 -12.65 25.61
N LYS A 314 7.71 -12.94 24.51
CA LYS A 314 8.70 -13.99 24.37
C LYS A 314 10.06 -13.38 24.03
N SER A 315 11.11 -13.99 24.57
CA SER A 315 12.52 -13.61 24.35
C SER A 315 13.30 -14.77 23.73
N ILE A 316 14.55 -14.50 23.33
CA ILE A 316 15.49 -15.51 22.78
C ILE A 316 16.68 -15.69 23.70
#